data_AF-A0A0F8ZEJ1-F1
#
_entry.id   AF-A0A0F8ZEJ1-F1
#
_cell.length_a   1.000
_cell.length_b   1.000
_cell.length_c   1.000
_cell.angle_alpha   90.00
_cell.angle_beta   90.00
_cell.angle_gamma   90.00
#
_symmetry.space_group_name_H-M   'P 1'
#
loop_
_entity.id
_entity.type
_entity.pdbx_description
1 polymer ?
#
loop_
_entity_poly.entity_id
_entity_poly.type
_entity_poly.pdbx_seq_one_letter_code
_entity_poly.pdbx_strand_id
1 'polypeptide(L)'
;MARRTHKDVEYAVDDTHGQQRTFKTFDEAAGFAVAIAAMGHPDVNLDVLIWSKAGARFYGGDEAIEHYNEDPEASVFERLEIRVNFVGRVA
;
A
#
# COMPACT_ATOMS: atom_id res chain seq x y z
N MET A 1 6.21 -1.45 -16.80
CA MET A 1 6.19 -2.87 -16.37
C MET A 1 4.73 -3.33 -16.37
N ALA A 2 4.44 -4.58 -16.70
CA ALA A 2 3.04 -5.05 -16.71
C ALA A 2 2.46 -5.01 -15.29
N ARG A 3 1.34 -4.31 -15.10
CA ARG A 3 0.58 -4.30 -13.84
C ARG A 3 0.08 -5.71 -13.55
N ARG A 4 0.70 -6.40 -12.61
CA ARG A 4 0.21 -7.68 -12.13
C ARG A 4 -0.72 -7.42 -10.97
N THR A 5 -1.92 -7.98 -11.05
CA THR A 5 -2.90 -7.99 -9.96
C THR A 5 -3.02 -9.41 -9.43
N HIS A 6 -3.42 -9.54 -8.16
CA HIS A 6 -3.80 -10.81 -7.57
C HIS A 6 -5.08 -10.59 -6.77
N LYS A 7 -6.05 -11.51 -6.87
CA LYS A 7 -7.36 -11.36 -6.21
C LYS A 7 -7.28 -11.23 -4.68
N ASP A 8 -6.22 -11.81 -4.10
CA ASP A 8 -5.99 -11.85 -2.65
C ASP A 8 -4.97 -10.80 -2.18
N VAL A 9 -4.66 -9.81 -3.03
CA VAL A 9 -3.78 -8.68 -2.69
C VAL A 9 -4.50 -7.38 -3.03
N GLU A 10 -4.63 -6.52 -2.03
CA GLU A 10 -5.22 -5.19 -2.17
C GLU A 10 -4.34 -4.15 -1.49
N TYR A 11 -4.51 -2.90 -1.88
CA TYR A 11 -3.74 -1.78 -1.34
C TYR A 11 -4.72 -0.72 -0.87
N ALA A 12 -4.63 -0.32 0.40
CA ALA A 12 -5.51 0.68 0.97
C ALA A 12 -4.77 1.95 1.31
N VAL A 13 -5.41 3.10 1.05
CA VAL A 13 -4.89 4.42 1.40
C VAL A 13 -6.02 5.20 2.04
N ASP A 14 -5.73 5.83 3.18
CA ASP A 14 -6.68 6.75 3.81
C ASP A 14 -6.73 8.05 3.03
N ASP A 15 -7.94 8.51 2.71
CA ASP A 15 -8.18 9.77 2.04
C ASP A 15 -8.16 10.96 3.02
N THR A 16 -8.29 12.16 2.46
CA THR A 16 -8.27 13.42 3.22
C THR A 16 -9.44 13.60 4.20
N HIS A 17 -10.45 12.74 4.13
CA HIS A 17 -11.64 12.73 4.99
C HIS A 17 -11.64 11.56 5.97
N GLY A 18 -10.54 10.80 6.05
CA GLY A 18 -10.43 9.60 6.88
C GLY A 18 -11.22 8.40 6.34
N GLN A 19 -11.58 8.41 5.05
CA GLN A 19 -12.16 7.24 4.38
C GLN A 19 -11.07 6.41 3.72
N GLN A 20 -11.09 5.12 3.99
CA GLN A 20 -10.16 4.19 3.37
C GLN A 20 -10.58 3.91 1.92
N ARG A 21 -9.65 4.07 0.98
CA ARG A 21 -9.84 3.72 -0.42
C ARG A 21 -8.94 2.55 -0.80
N THR A 22 -9.54 1.51 -1.39
CA THR A 22 -8.83 0.30 -1.83
C THR A 22 -8.53 0.32 -3.32
N PHE A 23 -7.38 -0.22 -3.68
CA PHE A 23 -6.84 -0.32 -5.04
C PHE A 23 -6.40 -1.76 -5.31
N LYS A 24 -6.42 -2.16 -6.59
CA LYS A 24 -5.99 -3.50 -7.02
C LYS A 24 -4.52 -3.56 -7.43
N THR A 25 -3.87 -2.41 -7.58
CA THR A 25 -2.46 -2.33 -7.96
C THR A 25 -1.71 -1.38 -7.04
N PHE A 26 -0.46 -1.71 -6.76
CA PHE A 26 0.43 -0.87 -5.95
C PHE A 26 0.62 0.51 -6.60
N ASP A 27 0.85 0.56 -7.91
CA ASP A 27 1.09 1.82 -8.65
C ASP A 27 -0.07 2.82 -8.50
N GLU A 28 -1.32 2.32 -8.51
CA GLU A 28 -2.51 3.18 -8.35
C GLU A 28 -2.63 3.69 -6.91
N ALA A 29 -2.41 2.82 -5.92
CA ALA A 29 -2.41 3.21 -4.51
C ALA A 29 -1.28 4.21 -4.21
N ALA A 30 -0.06 3.93 -4.67
CA ALA A 30 1.09 4.80 -4.47
C ALA A 30 0.90 6.16 -5.14
N GLY A 31 0.39 6.18 -6.39
CA GLY A 31 0.07 7.43 -7.09
C GLY A 31 -0.98 8.27 -6.35
N PHE A 32 -2.02 7.62 -5.82
CA PHE A 32 -3.04 8.28 -5.01
C PHE A 32 -2.48 8.79 -3.66
N ALA A 33 -1.70 7.99 -2.95
CA ALA A 33 -1.08 8.35 -1.69
C ALA A 33 -0.12 9.55 -1.84
N VAL A 34 0.73 9.53 -2.86
CA VAL A 34 1.63 10.66 -3.19
C VAL A 34 0.85 11.92 -3.52
N ALA A 35 -0.25 11.81 -4.27
CA ALA A 35 -1.11 12.95 -4.58
C ALA A 35 -1.71 13.57 -3.31
N ILE A 36 -2.22 12.74 -2.38
CA ILE A 36 -2.74 13.23 -1.09
C ILE A 36 -1.63 13.88 -0.26
N ALA A 37 -0.47 13.23 -0.16
CA ALA A 37 0.65 13.78 0.60
C ALA A 37 1.13 15.13 0.04
N ALA A 38 1.19 15.25 -1.28
CA ALA A 38 1.53 16.50 -1.97
C ALA A 38 0.46 17.61 -1.78
N MET A 39 -0.79 17.27 -1.48
CA MET A 39 -1.84 18.23 -1.16
C MET A 39 -1.75 18.80 0.27
N GLY A 40 -0.73 18.40 1.05
CA GLY A 40 -0.45 18.94 2.38
C GLY A 40 -0.89 18.06 3.53
N HIS A 41 -1.15 16.77 3.28
CA HIS A 41 -1.45 15.79 4.33
C HIS A 41 -0.15 15.08 4.74
N PRO A 42 0.37 15.32 5.96
CA PRO A 42 1.71 14.85 6.35
C PRO A 42 1.78 13.34 6.63
N ASP A 43 0.65 12.71 6.97
CA ASP A 43 0.59 11.34 7.49
C ASP A 43 -0.26 10.45 6.59
N VAL A 44 0.24 10.14 5.39
CA VAL A 44 -0.46 9.24 4.45
C VAL A 44 0.12 7.84 4.57
N ASN A 45 -0.72 6.87 4.95
CA ASN A 45 -0.36 5.46 5.00
C ASN A 45 -0.89 4.73 3.77
N LEU A 46 -0.05 3.85 3.21
CA LEU A 46 -0.43 2.85 2.23
C LEU A 46 -0.30 1.48 2.89
N ASP A 47 -1.44 0.83 3.10
CA ASP A 47 -1.52 -0.49 3.69
C ASP A 47 -1.61 -1.56 2.61
N VAL A 48 -0.80 -2.59 2.74
CA VAL A 48 -0.86 -3.80 1.92
C VAL A 48 -1.73 -4.82 2.65
N LEU A 49 -2.81 -5.24 2.00
CA LEU A 49 -3.76 -6.20 2.53
C LEU A 49 -3.57 -7.53 1.79
N ILE A 50 -3.29 -8.61 2.54
CA ILE A 50 -3.07 -9.93 2.00
C ILE A 50 -4.03 -10.92 2.64
N TRP A 51 -4.86 -11.55 1.82
CA TRP A 51 -5.96 -12.40 2.29
C TRP A 51 -5.67 -13.89 2.19
N SER A 52 -4.49 -14.27 1.68
CA SER A 52 -4.11 -15.67 1.51
C SER A 52 -2.61 -15.86 1.36
N LYS A 53 -2.14 -17.10 1.62
CA LYS A 53 -0.76 -17.53 1.30
C LYS A 53 -0.39 -17.34 -0.18
N ALA A 54 -1.36 -17.52 -1.08
CA ALA A 54 -1.13 -17.30 -2.51
C ALA A 54 -0.91 -15.80 -2.81
N GLY A 55 -1.66 -14.92 -2.14
CA GLY A 55 -1.44 -13.48 -2.17
C GLY A 55 -0.08 -13.08 -1.60
N ALA A 56 0.29 -13.65 -0.45
CA ALA A 56 1.60 -13.44 0.18
C ALA A 56 2.74 -13.81 -0.77
N ARG A 57 2.66 -15.01 -1.37
CA ARG A 57 3.62 -15.47 -2.36
C ARG A 57 3.71 -14.56 -3.57
N PHE A 58 2.57 -14.08 -4.06
CA PHE A 58 2.52 -13.15 -5.17
C PHE A 58 3.20 -11.82 -4.83
N TYR A 59 3.01 -11.31 -3.61
CA TYR A 59 3.52 -10.03 -3.16
C TYR A 59 5.04 -10.04 -2.90
N GLY A 60 5.53 -10.98 -2.10
CA GLY A 60 6.93 -11.00 -1.65
C GLY A 60 7.62 -12.37 -1.75
N GLY A 61 7.02 -13.34 -2.44
CA GLY A 61 7.62 -14.67 -2.60
C GLY A 61 7.51 -15.51 -1.33
N ASP A 62 8.44 -16.45 -1.15
CA ASP A 62 8.35 -17.45 -0.08
C ASP A 62 8.57 -16.81 1.32
N GLU A 63 9.38 -15.75 1.44
CA GLU A 63 9.57 -14.98 2.68
C GLU A 63 8.25 -14.34 3.17
N ALA A 64 7.47 -13.77 2.24
CA ALA A 64 6.16 -13.20 2.59
C ALA A 64 5.16 -14.28 3.06
N ILE A 65 5.30 -15.53 2.61
CA ILE A 65 4.48 -16.64 3.16
C ILE A 65 4.85 -16.91 4.61
N GLU A 66 6.14 -16.90 4.95
CA GLU A 66 6.60 -17.10 6.33
C GLU A 66 5.99 -16.05 7.25
N HIS A 67 6.08 -14.78 6.87
CA HIS A 67 5.47 -13.67 7.60
C HIS A 67 3.94 -13.81 7.71
N TYR A 68 3.26 -14.21 6.62
CA TYR A 68 1.81 -14.43 6.66
C TYR A 68 1.41 -15.56 7.61
N ASN A 69 2.27 -16.55 7.84
CA ASN A 69 1.98 -17.63 8.79
C ASN A 69 2.17 -17.22 10.25
N GLU A 70 2.94 -16.17 10.53
CA GLU A 70 3.15 -15.66 11.89
C GLU A 70 1.86 -15.02 12.43
N ASP A 71 1.14 -14.28 11.59
CA ASP A 71 -0.17 -13.71 11.91
C ASP A 71 -1.11 -13.68 10.68
N PRO A 72 -1.80 -14.79 10.36
CA PRO A 72 -2.71 -14.86 9.21
C PRO A 72 -3.97 -14.00 9.36
N GLU A 73 -4.31 -13.59 10.59
CA GLU A 73 -5.49 -12.79 10.93
C GLU A 73 -5.20 -11.28 10.91
N ALA A 74 -3.93 -10.89 10.70
CA ALA A 74 -3.57 -9.49 10.54
C ALA A 74 -4.33 -8.89 9.35
N SER A 75 -5.20 -7.91 9.65
CA SER A 75 -5.94 -7.17 8.61
C SER A 75 -5.02 -6.37 7.69
N VAL A 76 -3.82 -6.00 8.16
CA VAL A 76 -2.79 -5.29 7.40
C VAL A 76 -1.51 -6.11 7.45
N PHE A 77 -1.03 -6.53 6.28
CA PHE A 77 0.20 -7.32 6.15
C PHE A 77 1.45 -6.43 6.26
N GLU A 78 1.41 -5.24 5.65
CA GLU A 78 2.50 -4.26 5.69
C GLU A 78 1.92 -2.85 5.62
N ARG A 79 2.55 -1.88 6.27
CA ARG A 79 2.19 -0.46 6.21
C ARG A 79 3.38 0.38 5.76
N LEU A 80 3.18 1.16 4.70
CA LEU A 80 4.14 2.11 4.18
C LEU A 80 3.71 3.54 4.54
N GLU A 81 4.60 4.27 5.21
CA GLU A 81 4.42 5.70 5.47
C GLU A 81 4.91 6.51 4.26
N ILE A 82 4.03 7.31 3.67
CA ILE A 82 4.32 8.12 2.50
C ILE A 82 4.48 9.58 2.91
N ARG A 83 5.70 10.11 2.76
CA ARG A 83 6.03 11.51 3.05
C ARG A 83 6.50 12.24 1.81
N VAL A 84 5.89 13.40 1.54
CA VAL A 84 6.30 14.31 0.47
C VAL A 84 6.84 15.59 1.08
N ASN A 85 8.10 15.91 0.78
CA ASN A 85 8.76 17.13 1.26
C ASN A 85 8.94 18.13 0.12
N PHE A 86 8.32 19.31 0.25
CA PHE A 86 8.52 20.41 -0.69
C PHE A 86 9.86 21.10 -0.45
N VAL A 87 10.81 20.92 -1.38
CA VAL A 87 12.16 21.52 -1.30
C VAL A 87 12.26 22.90 -1.97
N GLY A 88 11.12 23.47 -2.39
CA GLY A 88 11.08 24.73 -3.15
C GLY A 88 11.27 24.54 -4.66
N ARG A 89 11.43 25.65 -5.39
CA ARG A 89 11.75 25.62 -6.82
C ARG A 89 13.23 25.27 -7.00
N VAL A 90 13.51 24.29 -7.84
CA VAL A 90 14.85 24.01 -8.37
C VAL A 90 15.00 24.82 -9.66
N ALA A 91 16.07 25.61 -9.75
CA ALA A 91 16.44 26.39 -10.94
C ALA A 91 17.35 25.59 -11.88
#